data_AF-A0A353F5N8-F1
#
_entry.id   AF-A0A353F5N8-F1
#
_cell.length_a   1.000
_cell.length_b   1.000
_cell.length_c   1.000
_cell.angle_alpha   90.00
_cell.angle_beta   90.00
_cell.angle_gamma   90.00
#
_symmetry.space_group_name_H-M   'P 1'
#
loop_
_entity.id
_entity.type
_entity.pdbx_description
1 polymer ?
#
loop_
_entity_poly.entity_id
_entity_poly.type
_entity_poly.pdbx_seq_one_letter_code
_entity_poly.pdbx_strand_id
1 'polypeptide(L)'
;KWYDMEQKSPWWSGKGVGSQYTCPADLTPEETSIVQAAAKKAHDALGIEVYSRVDVLLNSFGNPYVLEANTIPGMTESSLLPMGAAEAGYSFGDLCVMIAEISLAARP
;
A
#
# COMPACT_ATOMS: atom_id res chain seq x y z
N LYS A 1 2.09 19.35 -1.55
CA LYS A 1 0.60 19.32 -1.61
C LYS A 1 0.14 18.14 -0.77
N TRP A 2 -1.02 18.24 -0.11
CA TRP A 2 -1.59 17.13 0.65
C TRP A 2 -2.22 16.09 -0.29
N TYR A 3 -2.29 14.81 0.13
CA TYR A 3 -2.97 13.76 -0.63
C TYR A 3 -4.49 13.88 -0.46
N ASP A 4 -5.10 14.80 -1.22
CA ASP A 4 -6.55 15.02 -1.27
C ASP A 4 -7.20 14.32 -2.47
N MET A 5 -8.52 14.49 -2.64
CA MET A 5 -9.27 13.87 -3.73
C MET A 5 -8.80 14.31 -5.13
N GLU A 6 -8.30 15.55 -5.27
CA GLU A 6 -7.76 16.02 -6.55
C GLU A 6 -6.43 15.32 -6.86
N GLN A 7 -5.57 15.15 -5.85
CA GLN A 7 -4.30 14.44 -5.98
C GLN A 7 -4.47 12.93 -6.19
N LYS A 8 -5.51 12.33 -5.58
CA LYS A 8 -5.86 10.91 -5.70
C LYS A 8 -6.51 10.58 -7.04
N SER A 9 -7.35 11.47 -7.56
CA SER A 9 -8.13 11.26 -8.78
C SER A 9 -8.08 12.50 -9.68
N PRO A 10 -6.91 12.82 -10.27
CA PRO A 10 -6.72 14.01 -11.09
C PRO A 10 -7.71 14.09 -12.26
N TRP A 11 -8.06 12.95 -12.85
CA TRP A 11 -9.05 12.83 -13.93
C TRP A 11 -10.47 13.31 -13.55
N TRP A 12 -10.83 13.25 -12.27
CA TRP A 12 -12.13 13.77 -11.80
C TRP A 12 -12.14 15.30 -11.69
N SER A 13 -11.02 15.89 -11.31
CA SER A 13 -10.88 17.33 -11.07
C SER A 13 -10.53 18.14 -12.33
N GLY A 14 -10.24 17.47 -13.46
CA GLY A 14 -9.73 18.11 -14.67
C GLY A 14 -8.31 18.66 -14.54
N LYS A 15 -7.64 18.49 -13.39
CA LYS A 15 -6.23 18.83 -13.19
C LYS A 15 -5.38 17.68 -13.71
N GLY A 16 -4.55 17.92 -14.73
CA GLY A 16 -3.84 16.86 -15.47
C GLY A 16 -2.71 16.12 -14.73
N VAL A 17 -2.37 16.48 -13.48
CA VAL A 17 -1.26 15.86 -12.74
C VAL A 17 -1.68 15.57 -11.30
N GLY A 18 -1.69 14.28 -10.93
CA GLY A 18 -1.93 13.80 -9.56
C GLY A 18 -0.64 13.56 -8.78
N SER A 19 -0.74 12.71 -7.76
CA SER A 19 0.42 12.32 -6.95
C SER A 19 1.49 11.59 -7.77
N GLN A 20 2.74 11.84 -7.43
CA GLN A 20 3.89 11.08 -7.93
C GLN A 20 4.17 9.93 -6.97
N TYR A 21 4.38 8.75 -7.52
CA TYR A 21 4.69 7.55 -6.75
C TYR A 21 6.06 7.03 -7.17
N THR A 22 6.89 6.70 -6.18
CA THR A 22 8.19 6.08 -6.38
C THR A 22 8.16 4.73 -5.68
N CYS A 23 8.41 3.66 -6.44
CA CYS A 23 8.50 2.30 -5.94
C CYS A 23 9.78 1.66 -6.55
N PRO A 24 10.74 1.19 -5.74
CA PRO A 24 10.73 1.25 -4.27
C PRO A 24 10.84 2.70 -3.77
N ALA A 25 10.39 2.95 -2.54
CA ALA A 25 10.52 4.29 -1.95
C ALA A 25 11.99 4.64 -1.73
N ASP A 26 12.35 5.92 -1.90
CA ASP A 26 13.69 6.43 -1.61
C ASP A 26 13.89 6.57 -0.10
N LEU A 27 14.13 5.43 0.54
CA LEU A 27 14.32 5.28 1.98
C LEU A 27 15.57 4.43 2.23
N THR A 28 16.23 4.68 3.36
CA THR A 28 17.29 3.78 3.83
C THR A 28 16.72 2.39 4.15
N PRO A 29 17.56 1.34 4.19
CA PRO A 29 17.12 0.00 4.61
C PRO A 29 16.51 -0.01 6.02
N GLU A 30 17.01 0.84 6.92
CA GLU A 30 16.51 0.97 8.29
C GLU A 30 15.10 1.59 8.31
N GLU A 31 14.90 2.71 7.62
CA GLU A 31 13.58 3.35 7.50
C GLU A 31 12.56 2.42 6.83
N THR A 32 12.98 1.71 5.78
CA THR A 32 12.15 0.71 5.09
C THR A 32 11.67 -0.37 6.07
N SER A 33 12.59 -0.93 6.86
CA SER A 33 12.27 -1.94 7.87
C SER A 33 11.30 -1.41 8.93
N ILE A 34 11.52 -0.19 9.42
CA ILE A 34 10.67 0.46 10.42
C ILE A 34 9.24 0.67 9.89
N VAL A 35 9.10 1.17 8.65
CA VAL A 35 7.80 1.40 8.01
C VAL A 35 7.07 0.07 7.76
N GLN A 36 7.76 -0.95 7.24
CA GLN A 36 7.20 -2.28 7.02
C GLN A 36 6.75 -2.94 8.34
N ALA A 37 7.55 -2.81 9.40
CA ALA A 37 7.20 -3.32 10.72
C ALA A 37 5.96 -2.62 11.30
N ALA A 38 5.85 -1.30 11.16
CA ALA A 38 4.68 -0.54 11.58
C ALA A 38 3.42 -0.96 10.79
N ALA A 39 3.54 -1.10 9.46
CA ALA A 39 2.45 -1.55 8.59
C ALA A 39 1.97 -2.96 8.98
N LYS A 40 2.89 -3.91 9.16
CA LYS A 40 2.56 -5.27 9.58
C LYS A 40 1.89 -5.30 10.95
N LYS A 41 2.44 -4.56 11.92
CA LYS A 41 1.87 -4.49 13.27
C LYS A 41 0.43 -3.93 13.26
N ALA A 42 0.14 -2.95 12.42
CA ALA A 42 -1.21 -2.41 12.27
C ALA A 42 -2.17 -3.43 11.65
N HIS A 43 -1.75 -4.12 10.59
CA HIS A 43 -2.52 -5.21 9.98
C HIS A 43 -2.89 -6.29 11.02
N ASP A 44 -1.89 -6.78 11.75
CA ASP A 44 -2.07 -7.82 12.78
C ASP A 44 -2.96 -7.32 13.93
N ALA A 45 -2.73 -6.09 14.43
CA ALA A 45 -3.47 -5.54 15.56
C ALA A 45 -4.95 -5.28 15.26
N LEU A 46 -5.29 -5.01 13.99
CA LEU A 46 -6.67 -4.83 13.54
C LEU A 46 -7.37 -6.17 13.23
N GLY A 47 -6.66 -7.30 13.34
CA GLY A 47 -7.19 -8.61 12.98
C GLY A 47 -7.56 -8.73 11.51
N ILE A 48 -6.87 -7.98 10.64
CA ILE A 48 -7.08 -8.07 9.20
C ILE A 48 -6.51 -9.40 8.73
N GLU A 49 -7.22 -10.05 7.81
CA GLU A 49 -6.80 -11.29 7.19
C GLU A 49 -6.49 -11.07 5.71
N VAL A 50 -5.73 -12.00 5.12
CA VAL A 50 -5.39 -12.09 3.70
C VAL A 50 -4.48 -10.95 3.22
N TYR A 51 -4.98 -9.71 3.15
CA TYR A 51 -4.23 -8.57 2.61
C TYR A 51 -4.79 -7.22 3.07
N SER A 52 -3.93 -6.21 3.04
CA SER A 52 -4.33 -4.80 3.20
C SER A 52 -3.26 -3.88 2.63
N ARG A 53 -3.63 -2.65 2.26
CA ARG A 53 -2.66 -1.55 2.12
C ARG A 53 -2.66 -0.70 3.39
N VAL A 54 -1.54 -0.62 4.08
CA VAL A 54 -1.40 0.24 5.26
C VAL A 54 -0.64 1.49 4.87
N ASP A 55 -1.25 2.65 5.09
CA ASP A 55 -0.68 3.93 4.74
C ASP A 55 0.03 4.50 5.97
N VAL A 56 1.34 4.77 5.82
CA VAL A 56 2.23 5.18 6.91
C VAL A 56 2.89 6.50 6.55
N LEU A 57 2.85 7.46 7.48
CA LEU A 57 3.61 8.70 7.41
C LEU A 57 4.91 8.53 8.20
N LEU A 58 6.07 8.70 7.54
CA LEU A 58 7.37 8.72 8.20
C LEU A 58 7.80 10.18 8.44
N ASN A 59 8.09 10.55 9.69
CA ASN A 59 8.58 11.91 9.98
C ASN A 59 10.11 12.03 9.77
N SER A 60 10.63 13.25 9.82
CA SER A 60 12.07 13.54 9.64
C SER A 60 13.01 12.95 10.70
N PHE A 61 12.45 12.39 11.78
CA PHE A 61 13.20 11.72 12.84
C PHE A 61 13.12 10.19 12.73
N GLY A 62 12.58 9.66 11.63
CA GLY A 62 12.45 8.21 11.40
C GLY A 62 11.29 7.55 12.17
N ASN A 63 10.36 8.32 12.73
CA ASN A 63 9.22 7.74 13.46
C ASN A 63 8.05 7.46 12.50
N PRO A 64 7.53 6.21 12.44
CA PRO A 64 6.40 5.86 11.62
C PRO A 64 5.07 6.16 12.34
N TYR A 65 4.12 6.74 11.61
CA TYR A 65 2.75 6.98 12.06
C TYR A 65 1.78 6.32 11.10
N VAL A 66 1.08 5.30 11.58
CA VAL A 66 0.04 4.62 10.80
C VAL A 66 -1.18 5.54 10.69
N LEU A 67 -1.61 5.82 9.46
CA LEU A 67 -2.76 6.68 9.18
C LEU A 67 -4.04 5.83 9.06
N GLU A 68 -3.98 4.80 8.22
CA GLU A 68 -5.11 3.91 7.96
C GLU A 68 -4.64 2.54 7.44
N ALA A 69 -5.52 1.55 7.57
CA ALA A 69 -5.39 0.25 6.91
C ALA A 69 -6.58 0.04 5.97
N ASN A 70 -6.31 -0.02 4.68
CA ASN A 70 -7.30 -0.27 3.64
C ASN A 70 -7.44 -1.78 3.42
N THR A 71 -8.57 -2.36 3.83
CA THR A 71 -8.89 -3.78 3.66
C THR A 71 -9.38 -4.13 2.25
N ILE A 72 -9.76 -3.13 1.45
CA ILE A 72 -10.09 -3.27 0.02
C ILE A 72 -9.39 -2.10 -0.72
N PRO A 73 -8.07 -2.17 -0.91
CA PRO A 73 -7.35 -1.13 -1.63
C PRO A 73 -7.70 -1.11 -3.12
N GLY A 74 -7.33 -0.04 -3.82
CA GLY A 74 -7.41 0.00 -5.28
C GLY A 74 -6.60 -1.14 -5.91
N MET A 75 -7.16 -1.75 -6.96
CA MET A 75 -6.59 -2.91 -7.67
C MET A 75 -6.48 -2.65 -9.19
N THR A 76 -6.18 -1.41 -9.57
CA THR A 76 -5.84 -1.05 -10.96
C THR A 76 -4.33 -1.12 -11.18
N GLU A 77 -3.86 -1.14 -12.43
CA GLU A 77 -2.42 -1.12 -12.76
C GLU A 77 -1.67 0.05 -12.11
N SER A 78 -2.34 1.20 -11.94
CA SER A 78 -1.79 2.39 -11.29
C SER A 78 -1.98 2.43 -9.77
N SER A 79 -2.59 1.40 -9.17
CA SER A 79 -2.84 1.33 -7.73
C SER A 79 -1.59 0.89 -6.96
N LEU A 80 -1.47 1.37 -5.72
CA LEU A 80 -0.26 1.20 -4.90
C LEU A 80 0.03 -0.25 -4.49
N LEU A 81 -1.00 -1.06 -4.23
CA LEU A 81 -0.79 -2.46 -3.84
C LEU A 81 -0.25 -3.28 -5.04
N PRO A 82 -0.85 -3.25 -6.24
CA PRO A 82 -0.26 -3.82 -7.44
C PRO A 82 1.15 -3.31 -7.77
N MET A 83 1.40 -2.00 -7.63
CA MET A 83 2.73 -1.42 -7.87
C MET A 83 3.80 -2.01 -6.93
N GLY A 84 3.51 -2.11 -5.63
CA GLY A 84 4.42 -2.73 -4.67
C GLY A 84 4.62 -4.23 -4.90
N ALA A 85 3.60 -4.94 -5.35
CA ALA A 85 3.70 -6.35 -5.70
C ALA A 85 4.62 -6.57 -6.92
N ALA A 86 4.50 -5.71 -7.94
CA ALA A 86 5.38 -5.74 -9.13
C ALA A 86 6.84 -5.51 -8.77
N GLU A 87 7.13 -4.55 -7.88
CA GLU A 87 8.48 -4.32 -7.37
C GLU A 87 9.01 -5.53 -6.58
N ALA A 88 8.13 -6.24 -5.87
CA ALA A 88 8.46 -7.49 -5.18
C ALA A 88 8.55 -8.72 -6.13
N GLY A 89 8.41 -8.54 -7.44
CA GLY A 89 8.54 -9.59 -8.45
C GLY A 89 7.26 -10.36 -8.78
N TYR A 90 6.09 -9.90 -8.33
CA TYR A 90 4.80 -10.52 -8.62
C TYR A 90 4.06 -9.76 -9.72
N SER A 91 3.62 -10.46 -10.77
CA SER A 91 2.70 -9.86 -11.72
C SER A 91 1.34 -9.58 -11.06
N PHE A 92 0.51 -8.74 -11.69
CA PHE A 92 -0.86 -8.50 -11.19
C PHE A 92 -1.68 -9.80 -11.11
N GLY A 93 -1.48 -10.71 -12.08
CA GLY A 93 -2.10 -12.03 -12.07
C GLY A 93 -1.64 -12.87 -10.87
N ASP A 94 -0.34 -12.90 -10.59
CA ASP A 94 0.22 -13.62 -9.44
C ASP A 94 -0.34 -13.08 -8.12
N LEU A 95 -0.43 -11.76 -7.99
CA LEU A 95 -1.04 -11.12 -6.83
C LEU A 95 -2.50 -11.54 -6.64
N CYS A 96 -3.29 -11.57 -7.72
CA CYS A 96 -4.71 -11.96 -7.65
C CYS A 96 -4.87 -13.44 -7.28
N VAL A 97 -4.06 -14.33 -7.87
CA VAL A 97 -4.05 -15.76 -7.53
C VAL A 97 -3.65 -15.95 -6.07
N MET A 98 -2.58 -15.29 -5.60
CA MET A 98 -2.14 -15.36 -4.22
C MET A 98 -3.23 -14.93 -3.23
N ILE A 99 -3.91 -13.80 -3.49
CA ILE A 99 -5.03 -13.34 -2.65
C ILE A 99 -6.16 -14.38 -2.63
N ALA A 100 -6.50 -14.96 -3.78
CA ALA A 100 -7.55 -15.96 -3.89
C ALA A 100 -7.20 -17.25 -3.12
N GLU A 101 -5.98 -17.75 -3.27
CA GLU A 101 -5.49 -18.95 -2.57
C GLU A 101 -5.48 -18.77 -1.06
N ILE A 102 -4.95 -17.64 -0.57
CA ILE A 102 -4.95 -17.32 0.87
C ILE A 102 -6.38 -17.18 1.40
N SER A 103 -7.28 -16.57 0.62
CA SER A 103 -8.70 -16.41 1.01
C SER A 103 -9.42 -17.75 1.11
N LEU A 104 -9.19 -18.67 0.16
CA LEU A 104 -9.74 -20.03 0.19
C LEU A 104 -9.22 -20.82 1.40
N ALA A 105 -7.91 -20.74 1.68
CA ALA A 105 -7.32 -21.43 2.83
C ALA A 105 -7.87 -20.92 4.18
N ALA A 106 -8.24 -19.64 4.27
CA ALA A 106 -8.81 -19.04 5.47
C ALA A 106 -10.30 -19.40 5.68
N ARG A 107 -10.96 -20.04 4.71
CA ARG A 107 -12.39 -20.39 4.74
C ARG A 107 -12.60 -21.86 4.30
N PRO A 108 -12.24 -22.83 5.16
CA PRO A 108 -12.39 -24.26 4.87
C PRO A 108 -13.85 -24.71 4.73
#